data_AF-A0A432X766-F1
#
_entry.id   AF-A0A432X766-F1
#
_cell.length_a   1.000
_cell.length_b   1.000
_cell.length_c   1.000
_cell.angle_alpha   90.00
_cell.angle_beta   90.00
_cell.angle_gamma   90.00
#
_symmetry.space_group_name_H-M   'P 1'
#
loop_
_entity.id
_entity.type
_entity.pdbx_description
1 polymer ?
#
loop_
_entity_poly.entity_id
_entity_poly.type
_entity_poly.pdbx_seq_one_letter_code
_entity_poly.pdbx_strand_id
1 'polypeptide(L)'
;MTDRLKIDCIWWRNVQPGEFYNIERHHQIAGGGGSLYIEIPSSMVRVTLEFLEKPVTETNFISPITIEARVIGQPNISGPIEFQSKTGGRMRIARQNRQQPNSQRHPAWTEKRGFPAAPDGVASTEEARQYFPTGGIRIYIAKTTEGEYYAGFKKGVRPPTMTQDDPLWELYKNGVGGVIYADWDDI
;
A
#
# COMPACT_ATOMS: atom_id res chain seq x y z
N MET A 1 6.55 -26.09 -13.66
CA MET A 1 5.54 -25.19 -14.27
C MET A 1 5.25 -24.12 -13.26
N THR A 2 5.67 -22.88 -13.51
CA THR A 2 5.42 -21.76 -12.62
C THR A 2 4.00 -21.30 -12.88
N ASP A 3 3.08 -21.64 -11.98
CA ASP A 3 1.69 -21.24 -12.09
C ASP A 3 1.64 -19.70 -12.10
N ARG A 4 1.23 -19.11 -13.23
CA ARG A 4 1.15 -17.65 -13.35
C ARG A 4 -0.13 -17.21 -12.66
N LEU A 5 -0.02 -16.30 -11.70
CA LEU A 5 -1.18 -15.70 -11.05
C LEU A 5 -2.04 -15.01 -12.11
N LYS A 6 -3.32 -15.40 -12.18
CA LYS A 6 -4.32 -14.70 -13.01
C LYS A 6 -4.82 -13.48 -12.23
N ILE A 7 -4.29 -12.31 -12.56
CA ILE A 7 -4.61 -11.07 -11.87
C ILE A 7 -5.84 -10.43 -12.52
N ASP A 8 -6.90 -10.23 -11.74
CA ASP A 8 -8.07 -9.48 -12.16
C ASP A 8 -7.78 -7.97 -12.15
N CYS A 9 -7.29 -7.46 -11.01
CA CYS A 9 -6.96 -6.06 -10.88
C CYS A 9 -5.85 -5.81 -9.85
N ILE A 10 -5.24 -4.62 -9.91
CA ILE A 10 -4.18 -4.17 -9.02
C ILE A 10 -4.54 -2.81 -8.45
N TRP A 11 -4.87 -2.77 -7.16
CA TRP A 11 -4.95 -1.51 -6.41
C TRP A 11 -3.55 -1.03 -6.04
N TRP A 12 -3.27 0.26 -6.13
CA TRP A 12 -1.98 0.81 -5.74
C TRP A 12 -2.05 2.22 -5.17
N ARG A 13 -1.03 2.57 -4.38
CA ARG A 13 -0.89 3.88 -3.74
C ARG A 13 0.57 4.32 -3.74
N ASN A 14 0.79 5.57 -4.15
CA ASN A 14 2.08 6.24 -4.02
C ASN A 14 2.27 6.79 -2.60
N VAL A 15 3.11 6.13 -1.80
CA VAL A 15 3.40 6.57 -0.42
C VAL A 15 4.13 7.91 -0.45
N GLN A 16 3.66 8.87 0.34
CA GLN A 16 4.25 10.20 0.43
C GLN A 16 5.37 10.24 1.49
N PRO A 17 6.34 11.16 1.38
CA PRO A 17 7.42 11.27 2.37
C PRO A 17 6.93 11.45 3.82
N GLY A 18 5.85 12.22 4.03
CA GLY A 18 5.24 12.38 5.36
C GLY A 18 4.59 11.08 5.87
N GLU A 19 3.98 10.29 4.99
CA GLU A 19 3.44 8.97 5.35
C GLU A 19 4.57 7.99 5.68
N PHE A 20 5.67 8.03 4.91
CA PHE A 20 6.87 7.24 5.20
C PHE A 20 7.44 7.57 6.58
N TYR A 21 7.64 8.85 6.89
CA TYR A 21 8.03 9.28 8.24
C TYR A 21 7.06 8.75 9.30
N ASN A 22 5.76 8.90 9.09
CA ASN A 22 4.74 8.45 10.04
C ASN A 22 4.78 6.95 10.33
N ILE A 23 5.08 6.12 9.33
CA ILE A 23 5.17 4.67 9.53
C ILE A 23 6.56 4.25 10.08
N GLU A 24 7.59 5.07 9.93
CA GLU A 24 8.94 4.73 10.38
C GLU A 24 9.33 5.29 11.74
N ARG A 25 8.78 6.43 12.18
CA ARG A 25 9.11 7.08 13.45
C ARG A 25 8.71 6.28 14.67
N HIS A 26 9.26 6.63 15.83
CA HIS A 26 8.74 6.15 17.11
C HIS A 26 7.25 6.49 17.26
N HIS A 27 6.43 5.52 17.67
CA HIS A 27 4.97 5.64 17.61
C HIS A 27 4.43 6.74 18.55
N GLN A 28 5.10 6.99 19.67
CA GLN A 28 4.84 8.12 20.56
C GLN A 28 5.75 9.30 20.24
N ILE A 29 5.17 10.50 20.23
CA ILE A 29 5.86 11.77 20.10
C ILE A 29 5.38 12.73 21.19
N ALA A 30 6.17 13.77 21.48
CA ALA A 30 5.78 14.83 22.38
C ALA A 30 4.46 15.49 21.88
N GLY A 31 3.46 15.59 22.76
CA GLY A 31 2.13 16.13 22.41
C GLY A 31 1.10 15.12 21.90
N GLY A 32 1.46 13.84 21.73
CA GLY A 32 0.52 12.75 21.44
C GLY A 32 0.71 12.08 20.08
N GLY A 33 0.38 10.79 20.01
CA GLY A 33 0.71 9.87 18.90
C GLY A 33 -0.03 10.14 17.59
N GLY A 34 0.46 11.12 16.82
CA GLY A 34 -0.06 11.53 15.49
C GLY A 34 -0.17 10.40 14.46
N SER A 35 -0.32 10.70 13.17
CA SER A 35 -0.56 9.67 12.15
C SER A 35 0.51 8.56 12.13
N LEU A 36 0.07 7.30 12.04
CA LEU A 36 0.87 6.05 12.04
C LEU A 36 0.43 5.07 10.94
N TYR A 37 -0.19 5.61 9.89
CA TYR A 37 -0.91 4.88 8.85
C TYR A 37 -0.57 5.45 7.47
N ILE A 38 -0.94 4.74 6.40
CA ILE A 38 -0.86 5.25 5.02
C ILE A 38 -2.24 5.79 4.65
N GLU A 39 -2.33 7.02 4.15
CA GLU A 39 -3.61 7.66 3.86
C GLU A 39 -4.11 7.30 2.47
N ILE A 40 -5.42 7.10 2.36
CA ILE A 40 -6.13 6.96 1.10
C ILE A 40 -6.96 8.23 0.90
N PRO A 41 -6.61 9.09 -0.07
CA PRO A 41 -7.30 10.36 -0.28
C PRO A 41 -8.75 10.12 -0.72
N SER A 42 -9.63 11.09 -0.48
CA SER A 42 -11.06 10.98 -0.80
C SER A 42 -11.32 10.66 -2.28
N SER A 43 -10.45 11.14 -3.18
CA SER A 43 -10.49 10.83 -4.61
C SER A 43 -10.29 9.34 -4.94
N MET A 44 -9.70 8.57 -4.03
CA MET A 44 -9.46 7.14 -4.18
C MET A 44 -10.43 6.26 -3.39
N VAL A 45 -11.26 6.83 -2.50
CA VAL A 45 -12.11 6.02 -1.62
C VAL A 45 -13.09 5.16 -2.41
N ARG A 46 -13.75 5.73 -3.43
CA ARG A 46 -14.68 4.99 -4.29
C ARG A 46 -14.02 3.77 -4.93
N VAL A 47 -12.92 3.97 -5.67
CA VAL A 47 -12.21 2.88 -6.35
C VAL A 47 -11.60 1.87 -5.37
N THR A 48 -11.27 2.30 -4.15
CA THR A 48 -10.82 1.41 -3.08
C THR A 48 -11.96 0.51 -2.58
N LEU A 49 -13.16 1.07 -2.36
CA LEU A 49 -14.32 0.29 -1.94
C LEU A 49 -14.76 -0.68 -3.04
N GLU A 50 -14.74 -0.25 -4.31
CA GLU A 50 -15.01 -1.12 -5.46
C GLU A 50 -14.00 -2.28 -5.53
N PHE A 51 -12.70 -2.00 -5.38
CA PHE A 51 -11.65 -3.04 -5.30
C PHE A 51 -11.89 -4.05 -4.17
N LEU A 52 -12.32 -3.56 -3.00
CA LEU A 52 -12.61 -4.37 -1.81
C LEU A 52 -14.00 -5.03 -1.84
N GLU A 53 -14.75 -4.91 -2.94
CA GLU A 53 -16.12 -5.41 -3.11
C GLU A 53 -17.07 -4.94 -2.01
N LYS A 54 -16.93 -3.67 -1.62
CA LYS A 54 -17.79 -3.02 -0.64
C LYS A 54 -18.70 -1.98 -1.29
N PRO A 55 -19.93 -1.80 -0.77
CA PRO A 55 -20.83 -0.77 -1.30
C PRO A 55 -20.18 0.61 -1.21
N VAL A 56 -20.13 1.32 -2.34
CA VAL A 56 -19.54 2.67 -2.44
C VAL A 56 -20.27 3.70 -1.57
N THR A 57 -21.52 3.42 -1.22
CA THR A 57 -22.35 4.24 -0.32
C THR A 57 -21.87 4.21 1.13
N GLU A 58 -21.06 3.23 1.53
CA GLU A 58 -20.56 3.04 2.89
C GLU A 58 -19.25 3.79 3.16
N THR A 59 -19.15 5.07 2.78
CA THR A 59 -17.91 5.86 3.01
C THR A 59 -17.56 6.07 4.49
N ASN A 60 -18.52 5.84 5.40
CA ASN A 60 -18.37 5.95 6.84
C ASN A 60 -18.72 4.61 7.53
N PHE A 61 -18.01 3.55 7.18
CA PHE A 61 -18.17 2.27 7.89
C PHE A 61 -17.60 2.36 9.31
N ILE A 62 -18.33 1.77 10.27
CA ILE A 62 -17.95 1.74 11.70
C ILE A 62 -16.88 0.67 11.95
N SER A 63 -16.91 -0.44 11.19
CA SER A 63 -16.03 -1.59 11.38
C SER A 63 -14.92 -1.64 10.32
N PRO A 64 -13.64 -1.82 10.68
CA PRO A 64 -12.55 -1.95 9.72
C PRO A 64 -12.80 -3.04 8.68
N ILE A 65 -12.43 -2.78 7.42
CA ILE A 65 -12.39 -3.80 6.36
C ILE A 65 -11.00 -4.42 6.40
N THR A 66 -10.90 -5.74 6.58
CA THR A 66 -9.61 -6.45 6.59
C THR A 66 -9.60 -7.49 5.48
N ILE A 67 -8.53 -7.49 4.69
CA ILE A 67 -8.21 -8.59 3.76
C ILE A 67 -6.96 -9.30 4.25
N GLU A 68 -6.86 -10.59 3.96
CA GLU A 68 -5.62 -11.33 4.11
C GLU A 68 -4.90 -11.38 2.76
N ALA A 69 -3.70 -10.82 2.70
CA ALA A 69 -2.92 -10.77 1.48
C ALA A 69 -1.66 -11.62 1.59
N ARG A 70 -1.30 -12.35 0.53
CA ARG A 70 -0.04 -13.07 0.42
C ARG A 70 1.07 -12.14 -0.08
N VAL A 71 2.32 -12.48 0.18
CA VAL A 71 3.46 -11.76 -0.40
C VAL A 71 3.67 -12.20 -1.85
N ILE A 72 3.72 -11.23 -2.79
CA ILE A 72 4.09 -11.51 -4.19
C ILE A 72 5.45 -12.23 -4.24
N GLY A 73 5.48 -13.37 -4.94
CA GLY A 73 6.67 -14.21 -5.08
C GLY A 73 6.98 -15.12 -3.88
N GLN A 74 6.24 -15.00 -2.76
CA GLN A 74 6.38 -15.86 -1.57
C GLN A 74 5.00 -16.16 -0.96
N PRO A 75 4.14 -16.94 -1.64
CA PRO A 75 2.74 -17.11 -1.27
C PRO A 75 2.53 -17.76 0.10
N ASN A 76 3.50 -18.52 0.61
CA ASN A 76 3.43 -19.12 1.95
C ASN A 76 3.53 -18.09 3.09
N ILE A 77 3.67 -16.81 2.77
CA ILE A 77 3.73 -15.72 3.73
C ILE A 77 2.56 -14.80 3.44
N SER A 78 1.75 -14.54 4.46
CA SER A 78 0.63 -13.62 4.39
C SER A 78 0.57 -12.71 5.61
N GLY A 79 -0.23 -11.66 5.51
CA GLY A 79 -0.67 -10.91 6.67
C GLY A 79 -1.90 -10.06 6.37
N PRO A 80 -2.52 -9.49 7.42
CA PRO A 80 -3.71 -8.69 7.25
C PRO A 80 -3.36 -7.29 6.71
N ILE A 81 -4.27 -6.74 5.91
CA ILE A 81 -4.28 -5.33 5.53
C ILE A 81 -5.61 -4.74 5.98
N GLU A 82 -5.55 -3.87 6.98
CA GLU A 82 -6.72 -3.26 7.61
C GLU A 82 -6.99 -1.86 7.03
N PHE A 83 -8.18 -1.67 6.46
CA PHE A 83 -8.68 -0.41 5.94
C PHE A 83 -9.69 0.20 6.90
N GLN A 84 -9.54 1.49 7.20
CA GLN A 84 -10.43 2.22 8.10
C GLN A 84 -10.91 3.53 7.49
N SER A 85 -12.16 3.88 7.76
CA SER A 85 -12.72 5.19 7.43
C SER A 85 -12.04 6.29 8.24
N LYS A 86 -12.03 7.51 7.68
CA LYS A 86 -11.48 8.72 8.30
C LYS A 86 -12.38 9.92 8.07
N THR A 87 -12.33 10.87 8.99
CA THR A 87 -12.97 12.18 8.84
C THR A 87 -12.56 12.87 7.53
N GLY A 88 -13.54 13.52 6.89
CA GLY A 88 -13.37 14.17 5.59
C GLY A 88 -13.52 13.22 4.39
N GLY A 89 -14.22 12.09 4.57
CA GLY A 89 -14.46 11.13 3.49
C GLY A 89 -13.19 10.49 2.95
N ARG A 90 -12.18 10.32 3.81
CA ARG A 90 -10.91 9.65 3.48
C ARG A 90 -10.91 8.24 4.05
N MET A 91 -9.93 7.45 3.66
CA MET A 91 -9.63 6.18 4.30
C MET A 91 -8.16 6.12 4.72
N ARG A 92 -7.78 5.06 5.44
CA ARG A 92 -6.39 4.73 5.76
C ARG A 92 -6.16 3.24 5.70
N ILE A 93 -4.93 2.85 5.37
CA ILE A 93 -4.40 1.54 5.73
C ILE A 93 -3.82 1.66 7.13
N ALA A 94 -4.50 1.10 8.12
CA ALA A 94 -4.20 1.26 9.53
C ALA A 94 -3.03 0.36 9.99
N ARG A 95 -2.50 0.64 11.19
CA ARG A 95 -1.48 -0.18 11.87
C ARG A 95 -0.19 -0.41 11.06
N GLN A 96 0.23 0.58 10.29
CA GLN A 96 1.41 0.48 9.41
C GLN A 96 2.72 0.94 10.05
N ASN A 97 2.71 1.66 11.17
CA ASN A 97 3.95 2.00 11.86
C ASN A 97 4.68 0.74 12.37
N ARG A 98 5.98 0.57 12.07
CA ARG A 98 6.74 -0.64 12.45
C ARG A 98 7.17 -0.68 13.92
N GLN A 99 7.25 0.48 14.56
CA GLN A 99 7.69 0.60 15.95
C GLN A 99 6.52 0.50 16.94
N GLN A 100 5.26 0.51 16.47
CA GLN A 100 4.11 0.36 17.37
C GLN A 100 3.96 -1.10 17.85
N PRO A 101 3.63 -1.35 19.14
CA PRO A 101 3.51 -2.72 19.68
C PRO A 101 2.51 -3.61 18.94
N ASN A 102 1.40 -3.02 18.46
CA ASN A 102 0.35 -3.73 17.74
C ASN A 102 0.44 -3.50 16.22
N SER A 103 1.66 -3.37 15.70
CA SER A 103 1.87 -3.22 14.26
C SER A 103 1.28 -4.42 13.54
N GLN A 104 0.53 -4.13 12.48
CA GLN A 104 0.08 -5.13 11.51
C GLN A 104 0.56 -4.71 10.13
N ARG A 105 1.76 -4.14 10.07
CA ARG A 105 2.40 -3.83 8.80
C ARG A 105 2.53 -5.13 8.00
N HIS A 106 2.00 -5.11 6.79
CA HIS A 106 2.01 -6.30 5.94
C HIS A 106 3.45 -6.79 5.69
N PRO A 107 3.73 -8.11 5.71
CA PRO A 107 5.08 -8.63 5.52
C PRO A 107 5.77 -8.16 4.23
N ALA A 108 5.02 -7.94 3.14
CA ALA A 108 5.56 -7.42 1.89
C ALA A 108 6.18 -6.01 2.02
N TRP A 109 5.78 -5.24 3.03
CA TRP A 109 6.20 -3.85 3.22
C TRP A 109 7.23 -3.72 4.35
N THR A 110 8.05 -4.75 4.56
CA THR A 110 9.08 -4.78 5.61
C THR A 110 10.48 -4.71 4.99
N GLU A 111 11.46 -4.23 5.78
CA GLU A 111 12.86 -4.15 5.38
C GLU A 111 13.43 -5.52 4.95
N LYS A 112 13.00 -6.60 5.63
CA LYS A 112 13.35 -7.99 5.27
C LYS A 112 13.03 -8.34 3.81
N ARG A 113 12.10 -7.62 3.18
CA ARG A 113 11.71 -7.80 1.77
C ARG A 113 12.11 -6.61 0.89
N GLY A 114 13.01 -5.77 1.37
CA GLY A 114 13.58 -4.64 0.64
C GLY A 114 12.72 -3.38 0.66
N PHE A 115 11.63 -3.34 1.45
CA PHE A 115 10.88 -2.11 1.66
C PHE A 115 11.80 -1.09 2.36
N PRO A 116 11.82 0.19 1.96
CA PRO A 116 12.69 1.18 2.60
C PRO A 116 12.43 1.30 4.10
N ALA A 117 13.48 1.52 4.88
CA ALA A 117 13.41 1.73 6.31
C ALA A 117 14.23 2.95 6.70
N ALA A 118 13.71 3.76 7.64
CA ALA A 118 14.48 4.82 8.28
C ALA A 118 14.97 4.34 9.66
N PRO A 119 16.03 4.90 10.23
CA PRO A 119 16.49 4.58 11.58
C PRO A 119 15.41 4.84 12.63
N ASP A 120 15.44 4.08 13.74
CA ASP A 120 14.41 4.15 14.79
C ASP A 120 14.25 5.55 15.40
N GLY A 121 15.34 6.31 15.47
CA GLY A 121 15.39 7.66 16.05
C GLY A 121 14.99 8.80 15.13
N VAL A 122 14.43 8.53 13.95
CA VAL A 122 14.04 9.59 13.00
C VAL A 122 12.99 10.52 13.62
N ALA A 123 13.30 11.82 13.67
CA ALA A 123 12.52 12.81 14.41
C ALA A 123 11.66 13.73 13.52
N SER A 124 11.89 13.71 12.20
CA SER A 124 11.19 14.58 11.26
C SER A 124 10.99 13.94 9.88
N THR A 125 10.09 14.54 9.08
CA THR A 125 9.92 14.13 7.67
C THR A 125 11.17 14.40 6.85
N GLU A 126 11.90 15.47 7.15
CA GLU A 126 13.14 15.87 6.50
C GLU A 126 14.26 14.85 6.73
N GLU A 127 14.41 14.36 7.97
CA GLU A 127 15.36 13.27 8.27
C GLU A 127 14.94 11.96 7.59
N ALA A 128 13.66 11.60 7.66
CA ALA A 128 13.15 10.38 7.01
C ALA A 128 13.32 10.41 5.49
N ARG A 129 13.27 11.60 4.88
CA ARG A 129 13.40 11.79 3.43
C ARG A 129 14.73 11.27 2.88
N GLN A 130 15.79 11.24 3.69
CA GLN A 130 17.10 10.69 3.29
C GLN A 130 17.04 9.18 2.99
N TYR A 131 16.07 8.48 3.58
CA TYR A 131 15.85 7.03 3.40
C TYR A 131 14.69 6.74 2.45
N PHE A 132 13.98 7.78 2.00
CA PHE A 132 12.90 7.67 1.03
C PHE A 132 13.47 7.64 -0.40
N PRO A 133 13.25 6.55 -1.18
CA PRO A 133 13.90 6.38 -2.48
C PRO A 133 13.59 7.51 -3.46
N THR A 134 14.62 7.96 -4.18
CA THR A 134 14.45 8.87 -5.33
C THR A 134 13.51 8.25 -6.34
N GLY A 135 12.44 8.96 -6.69
CA GLY A 135 11.38 8.45 -7.57
C GLY A 135 10.18 7.88 -6.82
N GLY A 136 10.27 7.61 -5.51
CA GLY A 136 9.13 7.29 -4.64
C GLY A 136 8.95 5.81 -4.29
N ILE A 137 7.87 5.51 -3.55
CA ILE A 137 7.46 4.16 -3.14
C ILE A 137 6.00 3.97 -3.58
N ARG A 138 5.72 2.90 -4.32
CA ARG A 138 4.35 2.47 -4.61
C ARG A 138 4.07 1.15 -3.92
N ILE A 139 3.13 1.13 -2.99
CA ILE A 139 2.56 -0.12 -2.49
C ILE A 139 1.44 -0.55 -3.43
N TYR A 140 1.25 -1.85 -3.58
CA TYR A 140 0.15 -2.39 -4.39
C TYR A 140 -0.39 -3.68 -3.79
N ILE A 141 -1.65 -3.96 -4.14
CA ILE A 141 -2.39 -5.15 -3.77
C ILE A 141 -3.04 -5.66 -5.06
N ALA A 142 -2.59 -6.81 -5.54
CA ALA A 142 -3.19 -7.51 -6.66
C ALA A 142 -4.30 -8.43 -6.16
N LYS A 143 -5.43 -8.44 -6.84
CA LYS A 143 -6.52 -9.37 -6.64
C LYS A 143 -6.57 -10.32 -7.83
N THR A 144 -6.68 -11.61 -7.54
CA THR A 144 -6.77 -12.65 -8.57
C THR A 144 -8.21 -12.85 -9.05
N THR A 145 -8.38 -13.52 -10.18
CA THR A 145 -9.69 -13.94 -10.68
C THR A 145 -10.41 -14.90 -9.72
N GLU A 146 -9.66 -15.58 -8.85
CA GLU A 146 -10.20 -16.44 -7.79
C GLU A 146 -10.54 -15.67 -6.50
N GLY A 147 -10.33 -14.35 -6.45
CA GLY A 147 -10.62 -13.50 -5.29
C GLY A 147 -9.51 -13.44 -4.23
N GLU A 148 -8.37 -14.09 -4.46
CA GLU A 148 -7.22 -14.06 -3.56
C GLU A 148 -6.42 -12.76 -3.70
N TYR A 149 -5.89 -12.25 -2.58
CA TYR A 149 -5.10 -11.01 -2.54
C TYR A 149 -3.60 -11.26 -2.40
N TYR A 150 -2.81 -10.44 -3.07
CA TYR A 150 -1.35 -10.46 -3.01
C TYR A 150 -0.78 -9.04 -2.89
N ALA A 151 0.03 -8.77 -1.87
CA ALA A 151 0.65 -7.48 -1.67
C ALA A 151 2.12 -7.46 -2.07
N GLY A 152 2.54 -6.30 -2.58
CA GLY A 152 3.91 -5.99 -2.95
C GLY A 152 4.17 -4.50 -2.93
N PHE A 153 5.36 -4.11 -3.37
CA PHE A 153 5.72 -2.71 -3.58
C PHE A 153 6.74 -2.57 -4.71
N LYS A 154 6.83 -1.35 -5.25
CA LYS A 154 7.92 -0.89 -6.10
C LYS A 154 8.53 0.37 -5.48
N LYS A 155 9.81 0.58 -5.72
CA LYS A 155 10.53 1.77 -5.26
C LYS A 155 11.44 2.30 -6.35
N GLY A 156 11.77 3.58 -6.26
CA GLY A 156 12.68 4.21 -7.19
C GLY A 156 11.98 4.82 -8.40
N VAL A 157 12.79 5.22 -9.37
CA VAL A 157 12.33 5.57 -10.71
C VAL A 157 11.91 4.31 -11.48
N ARG A 158 11.09 4.50 -12.51
CA ARG A 158 10.74 3.42 -13.44
C ARG A 158 12.01 2.82 -14.05
N PRO A 159 12.21 1.49 -13.98
CA PRO A 159 13.36 0.86 -14.63
C PRO A 159 13.36 1.16 -16.14
N PRO A 160 14.51 1.48 -16.75
CA PRO A 160 14.59 1.77 -18.19
C PRO A 160 14.26 0.55 -19.05
N THR A 161 14.34 -0.66 -18.49
CA THR A 161 14.01 -1.92 -19.15
C THR A 161 12.53 -2.30 -19.03
N MET A 162 11.73 -1.54 -18.27
CA MET A 162 10.30 -1.79 -18.14
C MET A 162 9.60 -1.28 -19.40
N THR A 163 8.75 -2.11 -20.00
CA THR A 163 7.99 -1.81 -21.20
C THR A 163 6.53 -1.50 -20.86
N GLN A 164 5.78 -0.93 -21.80
CA GLN A 164 4.38 -0.48 -21.56
C GLN A 164 3.40 -1.63 -21.27
N ASP A 165 3.73 -2.84 -21.73
CA ASP A 165 3.02 -4.09 -21.49
C ASP A 165 3.32 -4.72 -20.12
N ASP A 166 4.25 -4.16 -19.33
CA ASP A 166 4.44 -4.61 -17.95
C ASP A 166 3.17 -4.26 -17.13
N PRO A 167 2.55 -5.22 -16.43
CA PRO A 167 1.32 -4.98 -15.67
C PRO A 167 1.50 -3.96 -14.53
N LEU A 168 2.74 -3.62 -14.18
CA LEU A 168 3.10 -2.65 -13.16
C LEU A 168 3.59 -1.32 -13.76
N TRP A 169 3.54 -1.15 -15.09
CA TRP A 169 3.92 0.09 -15.79
C TRP A 169 3.19 1.31 -15.22
N GLU A 170 1.88 1.14 -15.03
CA GLU A 170 0.95 2.17 -14.54
C GLU A 170 1.29 2.67 -13.14
N LEU A 171 1.99 1.89 -12.31
CA LEU A 171 2.43 2.31 -10.97
C LEU A 171 3.39 3.52 -11.02
N TYR A 172 4.05 3.75 -12.16
CA TYR A 172 5.01 4.84 -12.34
C TYR A 172 4.41 6.09 -12.98
N LYS A 173 3.09 6.11 -13.27
CA LYS A 173 2.42 7.33 -13.68
C LYS A 173 2.38 8.35 -12.54
N ASN A 174 2.28 9.62 -12.90
CA ASN A 174 2.04 10.68 -11.93
C ASN A 174 0.65 10.49 -11.34
N GLY A 175 0.56 10.43 -10.01
CA GLY A 175 -0.70 10.23 -9.33
C GLY A 175 -0.54 9.83 -7.88
N VAL A 176 -1.68 9.85 -7.18
CA VAL A 176 -1.77 9.37 -5.79
C VAL A 176 -1.96 7.86 -5.74
N GLY A 177 -2.56 7.26 -6.75
CA GLY A 177 -2.84 5.82 -6.81
C GLY A 177 -4.07 5.56 -7.68
N GLY A 178 -4.51 4.30 -7.70
CA GLY A 178 -5.69 3.88 -8.46
C GLY A 178 -5.85 2.38 -8.49
N VAL A 179 -6.65 1.91 -9.44
CA VAL A 179 -6.81 0.49 -9.75
C VAL A 179 -6.46 0.29 -11.22
N ILE A 180 -5.64 -0.72 -11.50
CA ILE A 180 -5.30 -1.18 -12.85
C ILE A 180 -6.10 -2.45 -13.07
N TYR A 181 -6.94 -2.48 -14.09
CA TYR A 181 -7.68 -3.69 -14.46
C TYR A 181 -6.87 -4.46 -15.50
N ALA A 182 -6.90 -5.79 -15.43
CA ALA A 182 -6.40 -6.61 -16.50
C ALA A 182 -7.40 -6.55 -17.67
N ASP A 183 -6.95 -6.09 -18.83
CA ASP A 183 -7.71 -6.18 -20.07
C ASP A 183 -7.71 -7.65 -20.51
N TRP A 184 -8.76 -8.39 -20.20
CA TRP A 184 -8.94 -9.77 -20.64
C TRP A 184 -9.63 -9.90 -22.01
N ASP A 185 -9.84 -8.79 -22.71
CA ASP A 185 -10.65 -8.75 -23.94
C ASP A 185 -9.91 -9.16 -25.23
N ASP A 186 -8.65 -9.64 -25.16
CA ASP A 186 -7.86 -10.03 -26.35
C ASP A 186 -7.11 -11.37 -26.21
N ILE A 187 -7.74 -12.43 -25.67
CA ILE A 187 -7.21 -13.82 -25.77
C ILE A 187 -8.30 -14.81 -26.19
#